data_AF-A0A7K3ER32-F1
#
_entry.id   AF-A0A7K3ER32-F1
#
_cell.length_a   1.000
_cell.length_b   1.000
_cell.length_c   1.000
_cell.angle_alpha   90.00
_cell.angle_beta   90.00
_cell.angle_gamma   90.00
#
_symmetry.space_group_name_H-M   'P 1'
#
loop_
_entity.id
_entity.type
_entity.pdbx_description
1 polymer ?
#
loop_
_entity_poly.entity_id
_entity_poly.type
_entity_poly.pdbx_seq_one_letter_code
_entity_poly.pdbx_strand_id
1 'polypeptide(L)'
;MSELERMMARVGALGRLRMSVERAAAIMHAGGVGVVTTLLSSSAPDLTVSEATRRAVFAAIIVPRAEDDPAGPTGAGFAGPAMALRAALDTTGATALSPGELLLLRELLDRLADTPG
;
A
#
# COMPACT_ATOMS: atom_id res chain seq x y z
N MET A 1 -8.29 11.33 6.17
CA MET A 1 -7.83 9.97 5.84
C MET A 1 -9.04 9.05 5.75
N SER A 2 -9.25 8.39 4.61
CA SER A 2 -10.31 7.39 4.40
C SER A 2 -10.06 6.12 5.22
N GLU A 3 -11.06 5.24 5.35
CA GLU A 3 -10.87 3.94 6.04
C GLU A 3 -9.80 3.09 5.34
N LEU A 4 -9.81 3.07 4.00
CA LEU A 4 -8.82 2.34 3.21
C LEU A 4 -7.41 2.87 3.45
N GLU A 5 -7.22 4.18 3.46
CA GLU A 5 -5.92 4.77 3.78
C GLU A 5 -5.46 4.39 5.18
N ARG A 6 -6.35 4.35 6.18
CA ARG A 6 -6.00 3.91 7.54
C ARG A 6 -5.62 2.43 7.58
N MET A 7 -6.33 1.58 6.84
CA MET A 7 -5.96 0.16 6.68
C MET A 7 -4.59 0.01 6.02
N MET A 8 -4.34 0.75 4.95
CA MET A 8 -3.07 0.71 4.23
C MET A 8 -1.93 1.26 5.09
N ALA A 9 -2.14 2.32 5.87
CA ALA A 9 -1.15 2.85 6.81
C ALA A 9 -0.70 1.80 7.83
N ARG A 10 -1.61 0.96 8.35
CA ARG A 10 -1.25 -0.16 9.24
C ARG A 10 -0.36 -1.20 8.54
N VAL A 11 -0.59 -1.45 7.25
CA VAL A 11 0.24 -2.37 6.45
C VAL A 11 1.60 -1.74 6.13
N GLY A 12 1.60 -0.44 5.80
CA GLY A 12 2.80 0.35 5.53
C GLY A 12 3.72 0.44 6.73
N ALA A 13 3.17 0.55 7.94
CA ALA A 13 3.93 0.52 9.19
C ALA A 13 4.70 -0.79 9.41
N LEU A 14 4.27 -1.89 8.79
CA LEU A 14 5.00 -3.17 8.79
C LEU A 14 6.07 -3.25 7.68
N GLY A 15 6.25 -2.19 6.89
CA GLY A 15 7.13 -2.17 5.72
C GLY A 15 6.65 -3.06 4.58
N ARG A 16 5.35 -3.40 4.56
CA ARG A 16 4.80 -4.41 3.64
C ARG A 16 4.12 -3.84 2.40
N LEU A 17 4.05 -2.53 2.24
CA LEU A 17 3.51 -1.93 1.02
C LEU A 17 4.58 -1.86 -0.07
N ARG A 18 4.15 -2.12 -1.31
CA ARG A 18 4.96 -1.91 -2.53
C ARG A 18 4.95 -0.47 -3.04
N MET A 19 4.19 0.40 -2.40
CA MET A 19 3.90 1.76 -2.85
C MET A 19 3.45 2.64 -1.68
N SER A 20 3.14 3.91 -1.95
CA SER A 20 2.57 4.81 -0.94
C SER A 20 1.21 4.31 -0.41
N VAL A 21 0.85 4.77 0.79
CA VAL A 21 -0.45 4.44 1.44
C VAL A 21 -1.61 4.90 0.57
N GLU A 22 -1.48 6.10 0.02
CA GLU A 22 -2.45 6.79 -0.80
C GLU A 22 -2.67 6.03 -2.12
N ARG A 23 -1.58 5.61 -2.79
CA ARG A 23 -1.67 4.81 -4.02
C ARG A 23 -2.25 3.42 -3.76
N ALA A 24 -1.85 2.76 -2.68
CA ALA A 24 -2.41 1.46 -2.32
C ALA A 24 -3.92 1.53 -2.04
N ALA A 25 -4.36 2.56 -1.34
CA ALA A 25 -5.78 2.80 -1.06
C ALA A 25 -6.58 3.08 -2.33
N ALA A 26 -6.03 3.88 -3.25
CA ALA A 26 -6.65 4.18 -4.54
C ALA A 26 -6.83 2.91 -5.40
N ILE A 27 -5.81 2.05 -5.49
CA ILE A 27 -5.90 0.78 -6.24
C ILE A 27 -6.93 -0.17 -5.61
N MET A 28 -6.95 -0.29 -4.28
CA MET A 28 -7.95 -1.09 -3.59
C MET A 28 -9.37 -0.59 -3.87
N HIS A 29 -9.58 0.72 -3.77
CA HIS A 29 -10.88 1.33 -4.03
C HIS A 29 -11.32 1.08 -5.47
N ALA A 30 -10.44 1.33 -6.44
CA ALA A 30 -10.73 1.10 -7.85
C ALA A 30 -11.10 -0.36 -8.15
N GLY A 31 -10.35 -1.32 -7.58
CA GLY A 31 -10.67 -2.75 -7.72
C GLY A 31 -12.03 -3.11 -7.13
N GLY A 32 -12.36 -2.61 -5.94
CA GLY A 32 -13.65 -2.83 -5.30
C GLY A 32 -14.81 -2.23 -6.09
N VAL A 33 -14.67 -0.98 -6.55
CA VAL A 33 -15.69 -0.31 -7.39
C VAL A 33 -15.89 -1.08 -8.70
N GLY A 34 -14.81 -1.49 -9.36
CA GLY A 34 -14.87 -2.29 -10.59
C GLY A 34 -15.57 -3.63 -10.42
N VAL A 35 -15.34 -4.33 -9.31
CA VAL A 35 -16.09 -5.56 -8.98
C VAL A 35 -17.57 -5.27 -8.83
N VAL A 36 -17.95 -4.24 -8.05
CA VAL A 36 -19.36 -3.90 -7.81
C VAL A 36 -20.06 -3.55 -9.13
N THR A 37 -19.46 -2.70 -9.97
CA THR A 37 -20.05 -2.33 -11.26
C THR A 37 -20.16 -3.52 -12.20
N THR A 38 -19.16 -4.41 -12.22
CA THR A 38 -19.19 -5.64 -13.03
C THR A 38 -20.31 -6.57 -12.61
N LEU A 39 -20.47 -6.81 -11.30
CA LEU A 39 -21.50 -7.70 -10.77
C LEU A 39 -22.92 -7.13 -10.99
N LEU A 40 -23.11 -5.82 -10.79
CA LEU A 40 -24.40 -5.15 -11.02
C LEU A 40 -24.83 -5.16 -12.49
N SER A 41 -23.87 -5.25 -13.42
CA SER A 41 -24.14 -5.26 -14.86
C SER A 41 -24.51 -6.64 -15.41
N SER A 42 -24.39 -7.69 -14.60
CA SER A 42 -24.69 -9.08 -15.00
C SER A 42 -26.06 -9.54 -14.51
N SER A 43 -26.84 -10.19 -15.39
CA SER A 43 -28.08 -10.88 -15.00
C SER A 43 -27.83 -12.22 -14.29
N ALA A 44 -26.60 -12.75 -14.37
CA ALA A 44 -26.13 -13.95 -13.68
C ALA A 44 -24.74 -13.65 -13.07
N PRO A 45 -24.66 -12.97 -11.92
CA PRO A 45 -23.39 -12.51 -11.36
C PRO A 45 -22.52 -13.66 -10.87
N ASP A 46 -21.26 -13.69 -11.33
CA ASP A 46 -20.23 -14.61 -10.82
C ASP A 46 -19.48 -13.98 -9.65
N LEU A 47 -19.78 -14.43 -8.43
CA LEU A 47 -19.17 -13.90 -7.21
C LEU A 47 -17.68 -14.22 -7.08
N THR A 48 -17.14 -15.18 -7.84
CA THR A 48 -15.71 -15.54 -7.79
C THR A 48 -14.82 -14.41 -8.33
N VAL A 49 -15.37 -13.53 -9.17
CA VAL A 49 -14.69 -12.32 -9.68
C VAL A 49 -14.21 -11.41 -8.54
N SER A 50 -14.99 -11.30 -7.45
CA SER A 50 -14.64 -10.51 -6.28
C SER A 50 -13.38 -11.04 -5.60
N GLU A 51 -13.33 -12.36 -5.39
CA GLU A 51 -12.19 -13.01 -4.74
C GLU A 51 -10.93 -12.96 -5.62
N ALA A 52 -11.07 -13.24 -6.91
CA ALA A 52 -9.96 -13.16 -7.85
C ALA A 52 -9.38 -11.75 -7.93
N THR A 53 -10.24 -10.72 -8.01
CA THR A 53 -9.82 -9.31 -8.04
C THR A 53 -9.13 -8.91 -6.74
N ARG A 54 -9.71 -9.26 -5.58
CA ARG A 54 -9.09 -8.98 -4.28
C ARG A 54 -7.69 -9.57 -4.19
N ARG A 55 -7.52 -10.82 -4.61
CA ARG A 55 -6.22 -11.50 -4.60
C ARG A 55 -5.22 -10.83 -5.53
N ALA A 56 -5.64 -10.45 -6.74
CA ALA A 56 -4.81 -9.71 -7.70
C ALA A 56 -4.38 -8.34 -7.17
N VAL A 57 -5.31 -7.58 -6.59
CA VAL A 57 -5.04 -6.29 -5.94
C VAL A 57 -4.04 -6.48 -4.80
N PHE A 58 -4.26 -7.44 -3.89
CA PHE A 58 -3.36 -7.69 -2.77
C PHE A 58 -1.95 -8.05 -3.24
N ALA A 59 -1.84 -8.89 -4.28
CA ALA A 59 -0.56 -9.23 -4.89
C ALA A 59 0.14 -8.00 -5.51
N ALA A 60 -0.61 -7.02 -6.03
CA ALA A 60 -0.03 -5.78 -6.54
C ALA A 60 0.43 -4.83 -5.41
N ILE A 61 -0.28 -4.78 -4.27
CA ILE A 61 -0.03 -3.77 -3.22
C ILE A 61 0.85 -4.26 -2.06
N ILE A 62 0.88 -5.57 -1.74
CA ILE A 62 1.47 -6.09 -0.49
C ILE A 62 2.62 -7.07 -0.74
N VAL A 63 3.80 -6.76 -0.22
CA VAL A 63 4.95 -7.67 -0.19
C VAL A 63 4.60 -8.93 0.63
N PRO A 64 4.73 -10.14 0.04
CA PRO A 64 4.52 -11.40 0.76
C PRO A 64 5.52 -11.53 1.91
N ARG A 65 5.20 -12.38 2.89
CA ARG A 65 6.06 -12.55 4.06
C ARG A 65 7.34 -13.26 3.61
N ALA A 66 8.50 -12.87 4.12
CA ALA A 66 9.79 -13.45 3.74
C ALA A 66 9.90 -14.98 3.98
N GLU A 67 8.98 -15.55 4.76
CA GLU A 67 8.87 -16.99 5.00
C GLU A 67 8.40 -17.76 3.75
N ASP A 68 7.84 -17.06 2.76
CA ASP A 68 7.31 -17.64 1.52
C ASP A 68 8.31 -17.55 0.32
N ASP A 69 9.49 -16.97 0.49
CA ASP A 69 10.49 -16.81 -0.59
C ASP A 69 11.92 -17.18 -0.12
N PRO A 70 12.47 -18.35 -0.52
CA PRO A 70 13.81 -18.78 -0.15
C PRO A 70 14.91 -17.99 -0.88
N ALA A 71 14.57 -17.20 -1.91
CA ALA A 71 15.43 -16.17 -2.43
C ALA A 71 15.21 -14.91 -1.58
N GLY A 72 16.10 -14.66 -0.61
CA GLY A 72 16.09 -13.39 0.16
C GLY A 72 15.96 -12.18 -0.77
N PRO A 73 15.50 -11.01 -0.30
CA PRO A 73 14.82 -9.99 -1.12
C PRO A 73 15.69 -9.42 -2.26
N THR A 74 15.83 -10.17 -3.35
CA THR A 74 16.49 -9.79 -4.58
C THR A 74 15.52 -8.92 -5.35
N GLY A 75 15.43 -7.65 -4.92
CA GLY A 75 14.48 -6.68 -5.44
C GLY A 75 13.78 -5.83 -4.38
N ALA A 76 14.35 -5.68 -3.17
CA ALA A 76 13.83 -4.76 -2.16
C ALA A 76 13.89 -3.31 -2.66
N GLY A 77 12.88 -2.89 -3.42
CA GLY A 77 12.65 -1.50 -3.78
C GLY A 77 12.45 -0.64 -2.53
N PHE A 78 12.57 0.67 -2.69
CA PHE A 78 12.55 1.62 -1.57
C PHE A 78 11.21 1.69 -0.83
N ALA A 79 10.12 1.16 -1.40
CA ALA A 79 8.77 1.31 -0.85
C ALA A 79 8.57 0.76 0.56
N GLY A 80 8.98 -0.49 0.81
CA GLY A 80 8.82 -1.10 2.14
C GLY A 80 9.55 -0.30 3.23
N PRO A 81 10.88 -0.07 3.09
CA PRO A 81 11.63 0.76 4.01
C PRO A 81 11.10 2.20 4.15
N ALA A 82 10.68 2.83 3.05
CA ALA A 82 10.16 4.20 3.07
C ALA A 82 8.84 4.29 3.86
N MET A 83 7.92 3.34 3.68
CA MET A 83 6.65 3.30 4.42
C MET A 83 6.83 2.96 5.89
N ALA A 84 7.77 2.07 6.22
CA ALA A 84 8.11 1.77 7.61
C ALA A 84 8.68 3.02 8.32
N LEU A 85 9.59 3.74 7.68
CA LEU A 85 10.15 4.97 8.25
C LEU A 85 9.09 6.07 8.37
N ARG A 86 8.23 6.26 7.36
CA ARG A 86 7.12 7.23 7.41
C ARG A 86 6.22 6.97 8.63
N ALA A 87 5.84 5.71 8.86
CA ALA A 87 5.05 5.33 10.03
C ALA A 87 5.79 5.57 11.36
N ALA A 88 7.10 5.32 11.42
CA ALA A 88 7.90 5.61 12.60
C ALA A 88 7.95 7.12 12.91
N LEU A 89 8.06 7.98 11.89
CA LEU A 89 8.02 9.43 12.05
C LEU A 89 6.67 9.91 12.62
N ASP A 90 5.56 9.34 12.15
CA ASP A 90 4.21 9.70 12.60
C ASP A 90 3.93 9.26 14.04
N THR A 91 4.51 8.14 14.48
CA THR A 91 4.34 7.63 15.86
C THR A 91 5.25 8.31 16.86
N THR A 92 6.49 8.63 16.48
CA THR A 92 7.49 9.21 17.39
C THR A 92 7.48 10.73 17.43
N GLY A 93 6.77 11.39 16.51
CA GLY A 93 6.66 12.84 16.43
C GLY A 93 7.91 13.56 15.92
N ALA A 94 8.99 12.82 15.61
CA ALA A 94 10.23 13.28 14.99
C ALA A 94 10.71 14.66 15.48
N THR A 95 10.82 14.83 16.80
CA THR A 95 11.03 16.13 17.47
C THR A 95 12.32 16.86 17.10
N ALA A 96 13.27 16.17 16.45
CA ALA A 96 14.50 16.74 15.93
C ALA A 96 14.32 17.50 14.59
N LEU A 97 13.18 17.32 13.91
CA LEU A 97 12.88 17.94 12.62
C LEU A 97 11.90 19.10 12.80
N SER A 98 12.16 20.21 12.12
CA SER A 98 11.17 21.28 11.98
C SER A 98 9.94 20.79 11.20
N PRO A 99 8.78 21.46 11.33
CA PRO A 99 7.57 21.09 10.58
C PRO A 99 7.78 21.05 9.07
N GLY A 100 8.61 21.95 8.53
CA GLY A 100 8.93 22.00 7.10
C GLY A 100 9.81 20.83 6.64
N GLU A 101 10.82 20.47 7.42
CA GLU A 101 11.67 19.31 7.14
C GLU A 101 10.87 18.00 7.22
N LEU A 102 9.99 17.88 8.20
CA LEU A 102 9.12 16.71 8.35
C LEU A 102 8.17 16.58 7.16
N LEU A 103 7.59 17.69 6.68
CA LEU A 103 6.73 17.72 5.50
C LEU A 103 7.50 17.27 4.25
N LEU A 104 8.69 17.83 4.04
CA LEU A 104 9.54 17.48 2.90
C LEU A 104 9.96 16.00 2.96
N LEU A 105 10.35 15.50 4.14
CA LEU A 105 10.75 14.11 4.30
C LEU A 105 9.60 13.15 3.97
N ARG A 106 8.38 13.43 4.44
CA ARG A 106 7.19 12.61 4.10
C ARG A 106 6.96 12.57 2.59
N GLU A 107 7.02 13.71 1.92
CA GLU A 107 6.88 13.80 0.45
C GLU A 107 7.95 12.97 -0.27
N LEU A 108 9.22 13.07 0.18
CA LEU A 108 10.30 12.29 -0.41
C LEU A 108 10.13 10.78 -0.20
N LEU A 109 9.64 10.35 0.96
CA LEU A 109 9.36 8.95 1.25
C LEU A 109 8.21 8.41 0.39
N ASP A 110 7.16 9.19 0.18
CA ASP A 110 6.04 8.82 -0.70
C ASP A 110 6.53 8.68 -2.16
N ARG A 111 7.37 9.61 -2.63
CA ARG A 111 8.00 9.54 -3.95
C ARG A 111 8.91 8.32 -4.12
N LEU A 112 9.73 8.00 -3.12
CA LEU A 112 10.58 6.80 -3.14
C LEU A 112 9.72 5.53 -3.17
N ALA A 113 8.60 5.51 -2.46
CA ALA A 113 7.71 4.37 -2.46
C ALA A 113 6.98 4.18 -3.79
N ASP A 114 6.66 5.25 -4.49
CA ASP A 114 5.97 5.17 -5.78
C ASP A 114 6.91 5.02 -7.00
N THR A 115 8.23 5.01 -6.76
CA THR A 115 9.23 4.75 -7.80
C THR A 115 9.19 3.26 -8.21
N PRO A 116 9.02 2.94 -9.50
CA PRO A 116 9.04 1.56 -9.98
C PRO A 116 10.37 0.89 -9.65
N GLY A 117 10.32 -0.30 -9.04
CA GLY A 117 11.48 -1.17 -8.79
C GLY A 117 11.78 -2.10 -9.96
#